data_AF-A0A5A9ZIA0-F1
#
_entry.id   AF-A0A5A9ZIA0-F1
#
_cell.length_a   1.000
_cell.length_b   1.000
_cell.length_c   1.000
_cell.angle_alpha   90.00
_cell.angle_beta   90.00
_cell.angle_gamma   90.00
#
_symmetry.space_group_name_H-M   'P 1'
#
loop_
_entity.id
_entity.type
_entity.pdbx_description
1 polymer ?
#
loop_
_entity_poly.entity_id
_entity_poly.type
_entity_poly.pdbx_seq_one_letter_code
_entity_poly.pdbx_strand_id
1 'polypeptide(L)'
;MADAPVLQTSYDRPASLAQPRSPRTRSRGNFERTAWIFMRYSGVALVILTIGHLTVGLMIGDGVHRIDWAYVADRWQSPFWATWDLLMLWLAMLHGANGVRTVIADYSRKDSTRFWLHSILFVATFLVLVLGTYAIFGLAYDI
;
A
#
# COMPACT_ATOMS: atom_id res chain seq x y z
N MET A 1 -24.84 -45.74 8.73
CA MET A 1 -25.16 -44.35 9.13
C MET A 1 -23.98 -43.48 8.73
N ALA A 2 -24.20 -42.32 8.12
CA ALA A 2 -23.12 -41.38 7.85
C ALA A 2 -22.85 -40.53 9.10
N ASP A 3 -21.59 -40.28 9.42
CA ASP A 3 -21.20 -39.45 10.56
C ASP A 3 -21.55 -37.97 10.34
N ALA A 4 -21.75 -37.24 11.44
CA ALA A 4 -22.05 -35.83 11.39
C ALA A 4 -20.84 -35.01 10.88
N PRO A 5 -21.06 -33.98 10.05
CA PRO A 5 -19.96 -33.15 9.54
C PRO A 5 -19.36 -32.27 10.65
N VAL A 6 -18.04 -32.17 10.68
CA VAL A 6 -17.32 -31.23 11.56
C VAL A 6 -17.40 -29.83 10.97
N LEU A 7 -18.06 -28.92 11.68
CA LEU A 7 -18.27 -27.52 11.23
C LEU A 7 -17.08 -26.59 11.55
N GLN A 8 -16.17 -27.02 12.43
CA GLN A 8 -15.01 -26.22 12.83
C GLN A 8 -13.97 -26.17 11.70
N THR A 9 -13.55 -24.97 11.32
CA THR A 9 -12.58 -24.75 10.23
C THR A 9 -11.16 -24.43 10.73
N SER A 10 -11.04 -23.80 11.91
CA SER A 10 -9.76 -23.58 12.61
C SER A 10 -9.98 -23.54 14.12
N TYR A 11 -8.89 -23.64 14.89
CA TYR A 11 -8.94 -23.54 16.36
C TYR A 11 -9.52 -22.19 16.81
N ASP A 12 -9.09 -21.09 16.17
CA ASP A 12 -9.43 -19.73 16.55
C ASP A 12 -10.76 -19.21 15.95
N ARG A 13 -11.51 -20.04 15.21
CA ARG A 13 -12.74 -19.62 14.52
C ARG A 13 -13.95 -20.40 15.04
N PRO A 14 -14.81 -19.77 15.88
CA PRO A 14 -16.05 -20.40 16.34
C PRO A 14 -16.94 -20.79 15.15
N ALA A 15 -17.37 -22.06 15.11
CA ALA A 15 -18.25 -22.56 14.04
C ALA A 15 -19.59 -21.82 13.99
N SER A 16 -20.02 -21.22 15.11
CA SER A 16 -21.23 -20.39 15.20
C SER A 16 -21.21 -19.15 14.29
N LEU A 17 -20.02 -18.62 13.96
CA LEU A 17 -19.88 -17.44 13.08
C LEU A 17 -20.32 -17.69 11.64
N ALA A 18 -20.33 -18.95 11.20
CA ALA A 18 -20.67 -19.34 9.83
C ALA A 18 -21.99 -20.12 9.75
N GLN A 19 -22.79 -20.13 10.83
CA GLN A 19 -24.07 -20.86 10.82
C GLN A 19 -25.04 -20.27 9.79
N PRO A 20 -25.80 -21.10 9.04
CA PRO A 20 -26.67 -20.62 7.97
C PRO A 20 -27.71 -19.56 8.40
N ARG A 21 -28.13 -19.59 9.67
CA ARG A 21 -29.15 -18.69 10.24
C ARG A 21 -28.56 -17.60 11.13
N SER A 22 -27.23 -17.50 11.27
CA SER A 22 -26.62 -16.44 12.08
C SER A 22 -26.87 -15.06 11.43
N PRO A 23 -27.35 -14.05 12.17
CA PRO A 23 -27.47 -12.69 11.65
C PRO A 23 -26.10 -12.16 11.20
N ARG A 24 -26.02 -11.62 9.98
CA ARG A 24 -24.82 -10.92 9.51
C ARG A 24 -24.85 -9.48 9.99
N THR A 25 -23.91 -9.09 10.85
CA THR A 25 -23.77 -7.71 11.30
C THR A 25 -23.33 -6.84 10.12
N ARG A 26 -24.04 -5.73 9.85
CA ARG A 26 -23.59 -4.75 8.87
C ARG A 26 -22.33 -4.04 9.39
N SER A 27 -21.38 -3.77 8.50
CA SER A 27 -20.24 -2.90 8.79
C SER A 27 -20.75 -1.54 9.27
N ARG A 28 -20.25 -1.05 10.41
CA ARG A 28 -20.71 0.21 11.03
C ARG A 28 -19.94 1.44 10.55
N GLY A 29 -19.08 1.30 9.53
CA GLY A 29 -18.18 2.37 9.09
C GLY A 29 -18.08 2.52 7.58
N ASN A 30 -17.66 3.72 7.15
CA ASN A 30 -17.47 4.08 5.75
C ASN A 30 -16.06 3.79 5.23
N PHE A 31 -15.24 3.04 5.98
CA PHE A 31 -13.83 2.80 5.63
C PHE A 31 -13.66 2.23 4.23
N GLU A 32 -14.38 1.16 3.88
CA GLU A 32 -14.29 0.54 2.55
C GLU A 32 -14.72 1.50 1.43
N ARG A 33 -15.72 2.35 1.68
CA ARG A 33 -16.13 3.39 0.73
C ARG A 33 -15.02 4.42 0.54
N THR A 34 -14.43 4.91 1.62
CA THR A 34 -13.33 5.89 1.57
C THR A 34 -12.09 5.28 0.91
N ALA A 35 -11.73 4.05 1.25
CA ALA A 35 -10.62 3.31 0.64
C ALA A 35 -10.86 3.10 -0.87
N TRP A 36 -12.08 2.75 -1.26
CA TRP A 36 -12.45 2.62 -2.66
C TRP A 36 -12.26 3.93 -3.42
N ILE A 37 -12.76 5.03 -2.87
CA ILE A 37 -12.65 6.38 -3.46
C ILE A 37 -11.17 6.77 -3.58
N PHE A 38 -10.40 6.56 -2.52
CA PHE A 38 -8.96 6.80 -2.49
C PHE A 38 -8.25 6.07 -3.62
N MET A 39 -8.51 4.78 -3.85
CA MET A 39 -7.87 4.01 -4.95
C MET A 39 -8.11 4.63 -6.33
N ARG A 40 -9.29 5.23 -6.57
CA ARG A 40 -9.62 5.82 -7.89
C ARG A 40 -8.84 7.11 -8.10
N TYR A 41 -8.93 8.03 -7.14
CA TYR A 41 -8.27 9.33 -7.27
C TYR A 41 -6.75 9.21 -7.20
N SER A 42 -6.22 8.39 -6.28
CA SER A 42 -4.78 8.11 -6.23
C SER A 42 -4.28 7.40 -7.49
N GLY A 43 -5.05 6.47 -8.07
CA GLY A 43 -4.69 5.82 -9.34
C GLY A 43 -4.53 6.81 -10.49
N VAL A 44 -5.48 7.74 -10.65
CA VAL A 44 -5.40 8.79 -11.68
C VAL A 44 -4.19 9.69 -11.45
N ALA A 45 -3.95 10.13 -10.22
CA ALA A 45 -2.77 10.93 -9.89
C ALA A 45 -1.46 10.16 -10.16
N LEU A 46 -1.42 8.87 -9.81
CA LEU A 46 -0.25 8.01 -10.00
C LEU A 46 0.09 7.76 -11.46
N VAL A 47 -0.88 7.76 -12.38
CA VAL A 47 -0.59 7.69 -13.82
C VAL A 47 0.34 8.84 -14.22
N ILE A 48 0.01 10.07 -13.80
CA ILE A 48 0.82 11.25 -14.13
C ILE A 48 2.16 11.21 -13.39
N LEU A 49 2.13 10.99 -12.06
CA LEU A 49 3.33 11.00 -11.22
C LEU A 49 4.34 9.94 -11.64
N THR A 50 3.87 8.70 -11.85
CA THR A 50 4.73 7.56 -12.16
C THR A 50 5.27 7.64 -13.58
N ILE A 51 4.42 7.93 -14.58
CA ILE A 51 4.88 8.02 -15.97
C ILE A 51 5.86 9.19 -16.12
N GLY A 52 5.56 10.35 -15.51
CA GLY A 52 6.48 11.47 -15.52
C GLY A 52 7.83 11.11 -14.88
N HIS A 53 7.81 10.45 -13.71
CA HIS A 53 9.01 9.98 -13.03
C HIS A 53 9.84 9.00 -13.89
N LEU A 54 9.19 7.99 -14.49
CA LEU A 54 9.86 7.02 -15.37
C LEU A 54 10.41 7.70 -16.64
N THR A 55 9.68 8.64 -17.23
CA THR A 55 10.10 9.33 -18.46
C THR A 55 11.37 10.13 -18.23
N VAL A 56 11.42 10.93 -17.15
CA VAL A 56 12.60 11.75 -16.86
C VAL A 56 13.81 10.91 -16.47
N GLY A 57 13.60 9.77 -15.83
CA GLY A 57 14.69 8.86 -15.42
C GLY A 57 15.19 7.94 -16.52
N LEU A 58 14.34 7.54 -17.47
CA LEU A 58 14.66 6.48 -18.44
C LEU A 58 14.74 6.96 -19.89
N MET A 59 13.98 7.98 -20.29
CA MET A 59 13.77 8.31 -21.71
C MET A 59 14.40 9.64 -22.14
N ILE A 60 14.56 10.58 -21.23
CA ILE A 60 15.16 11.90 -21.50
C ILE A 60 16.65 11.85 -21.17
N GLY A 61 17.49 12.61 -21.89
CA GLY A 61 18.94 12.67 -21.70
C GLY A 61 19.61 11.29 -21.83
N ASP A 62 20.62 11.02 -21.00
CA ASP A 62 21.33 9.71 -20.99
C ASP A 62 20.61 8.60 -20.17
N GLY A 63 19.33 8.78 -19.87
CA GLY A 63 18.53 7.81 -19.11
C GLY A 63 19.18 7.43 -17.78
N VAL A 64 19.27 6.12 -17.50
CA VAL A 64 19.86 5.60 -16.24
C VAL A 64 21.34 5.90 -16.09
N HIS A 65 22.07 6.15 -17.18
CA HIS A 65 23.53 6.29 -17.14
C HIS A 65 24.01 7.62 -16.53
N ARG A 66 23.14 8.62 -16.40
CA ARG A 66 23.44 9.87 -15.69
C ARG A 66 23.03 9.88 -14.23
N ILE A 67 22.36 8.83 -13.75
CA ILE A 67 21.82 8.81 -12.39
C ILE A 67 22.93 8.42 -11.42
N ASP A 68 23.46 9.43 -10.75
CA ASP A 68 24.41 9.31 -9.65
C ASP A 68 23.92 10.09 -8.42
N TRP A 69 24.74 10.15 -7.37
CA TRP A 69 24.40 10.89 -6.16
C TRP A 69 24.20 12.39 -6.43
N ALA A 70 25.06 13.01 -7.25
CA ALA A 70 25.01 14.44 -7.53
C ALA A 70 23.73 14.83 -8.28
N TYR A 71 23.32 14.01 -9.26
CA TYR A 71 22.05 14.17 -9.96
C TYR A 71 20.85 14.12 -9.00
N VAL A 72 20.83 13.19 -8.06
CA VAL A 72 19.72 13.09 -7.09
C VAL A 72 19.72 14.27 -6.12
N ALA A 73 20.89 14.67 -5.61
CA ALA A 73 21.02 15.80 -4.71
C ALA A 73 20.56 17.11 -5.38
N ASP A 74 21.04 17.40 -6.59
CA ASP A 74 20.63 18.59 -7.35
C ASP A 74 19.13 18.59 -7.66
N ARG A 75 18.58 17.42 -8.06
CA ARG A 75 17.15 17.28 -8.31
C ARG A 75 16.32 17.56 -7.06
N TRP A 76 16.68 17.01 -5.91
CA TRP A 76 15.90 17.17 -4.67
C TRP A 76 16.08 18.53 -4.00
N GLN A 77 17.08 19.33 -4.37
CA GLN A 77 17.15 20.75 -4.01
C GLN A 77 16.06 21.59 -4.70
N SER A 78 15.45 21.09 -5.78
CA SER A 78 14.28 21.71 -6.38
C SER A 78 12.99 21.37 -5.61
N PRO A 79 12.25 22.37 -5.07
CA PRO A 79 11.01 22.12 -4.34
C PRO A 79 9.96 21.39 -5.18
N PHE A 80 9.98 21.61 -6.50
CA PHE A 80 9.07 20.94 -7.42
C PHE A 80 9.33 19.42 -7.44
N TRP A 81 10.57 18.99 -7.65
CA TRP A 81 10.91 17.56 -7.74
C TRP A 81 10.82 16.85 -6.40
N ALA A 82 11.24 17.50 -5.31
CA ALA A 82 11.06 16.96 -3.96
C ALA A 82 9.58 16.73 -3.64
N THR A 83 8.70 17.69 -3.96
CA THR A 83 7.25 17.53 -3.76
C THR A 83 6.67 16.45 -4.67
N TRP A 84 7.10 16.38 -5.93
CA TRP A 84 6.68 15.34 -6.88
C TRP A 84 6.98 13.94 -6.34
N ASP A 85 8.23 13.70 -5.94
CA ASP A 85 8.67 12.39 -5.45
C ASP A 85 8.07 12.08 -4.07
N LEU A 86 7.84 13.07 -3.21
CA LEU A 86 7.13 12.89 -1.93
C LEU A 86 5.66 12.49 -2.14
N LEU A 87 4.93 13.20 -3.02
CA LEU A 87 3.55 12.85 -3.35
C LEU A 87 3.47 11.47 -3.98
N MET A 88 4.40 11.15 -4.89
CA MET A 88 4.48 9.83 -5.50
C MET A 88 4.75 8.74 -4.45
N LEU A 89 5.72 8.93 -3.55
CA LEU A 89 6.02 8.01 -2.45
C LEU A 89 4.77 7.69 -1.62
N TRP A 90 4.09 8.74 -1.14
CA TRP A 90 2.93 8.58 -0.27
C TRP A 90 1.74 7.96 -1.00
N LEU A 91 1.41 8.45 -2.19
CA LEU A 91 0.29 7.92 -2.97
C LEU A 91 0.57 6.49 -3.43
N ALA A 92 1.77 6.18 -3.94
CA ALA A 92 2.10 4.86 -4.43
C ALA A 92 2.11 3.83 -3.29
N MET A 93 2.69 4.16 -2.14
CA MET A 93 2.71 3.23 -1.02
C MET A 93 1.34 3.00 -0.41
N LEU A 94 0.54 4.04 -0.21
CA LEU A 94 -0.80 3.88 0.34
C LEU A 94 -1.74 3.19 -0.66
N HIS A 95 -1.62 3.48 -1.96
CA HIS A 95 -2.37 2.81 -3.03
C HIS A 95 -2.00 1.32 -3.10
N GLY A 96 -0.71 1.01 -3.18
CA GLY A 96 -0.19 -0.35 -3.19
C GLY A 96 -0.59 -1.12 -1.93
N ALA A 97 -0.42 -0.52 -0.75
CA ALA A 97 -0.77 -1.16 0.52
C ALA A 97 -2.27 -1.45 0.63
N ASN A 98 -3.14 -0.53 0.20
CA ASN A 98 -4.57 -0.80 0.20
C ASN A 98 -4.97 -1.87 -0.84
N GLY A 99 -4.31 -1.92 -1.99
CA GLY A 99 -4.46 -3.01 -2.96
C GLY A 99 -4.06 -4.37 -2.37
N VAL A 100 -2.87 -4.44 -1.77
CA VAL A 100 -2.36 -5.67 -1.13
C VAL A 100 -3.22 -6.08 0.06
N ARG A 101 -3.80 -5.12 0.81
CA ARG A 101 -4.79 -5.42 1.86
C ARG A 101 -5.96 -6.24 1.29
N THR A 102 -6.50 -5.85 0.14
CA THR A 102 -7.59 -6.59 -0.53
C THR A 102 -7.12 -7.97 -0.97
N VAL A 103 -5.93 -8.08 -1.59
CA VAL A 103 -5.33 -9.38 -1.96
C VAL A 103 -5.18 -10.28 -0.74
N ILE A 104 -4.63 -9.79 0.37
CA ILE A 104 -4.48 -10.56 1.61
C ILE A 104 -5.85 -11.02 2.12
N ALA A 105 -6.86 -10.15 2.10
CA ALA A 105 -8.20 -10.47 2.57
C ALA A 105 -8.87 -11.58 1.74
N ASP A 106 -8.61 -11.63 0.42
CA ASP A 106 -9.22 -12.59 -0.50
C ASP A 106 -8.46 -13.91 -0.58
N TYR A 107 -7.13 -13.90 -0.43
CA TYR A 107 -6.29 -15.09 -0.64
C TYR A 107 -5.82 -15.77 0.65
N SER A 108 -5.99 -15.15 1.82
CA SER A 108 -5.62 -15.78 3.10
C SER A 108 -6.72 -16.75 3.59
N ARG A 109 -6.39 -18.03 3.70
CA ARG A 109 -7.36 -19.07 4.12
C ARG A 109 -7.63 -19.12 5.63
N LYS A 110 -6.67 -18.68 6.47
CA LYS A 110 -6.78 -18.69 7.93
C LYS A 110 -6.77 -17.28 8.49
N ASP A 111 -7.55 -17.05 9.54
CA ASP A 111 -7.62 -15.75 10.21
C ASP A 111 -6.26 -15.33 10.81
N SER A 112 -5.47 -16.29 11.33
CA SER A 112 -4.12 -16.02 11.85
C SER A 112 -3.12 -15.61 10.76
N THR A 113 -3.13 -16.28 9.61
CA THR A 113 -2.30 -15.89 8.45
C THR A 113 -2.67 -14.49 7.98
N ARG A 114 -3.97 -14.19 7.85
CA ARG A 114 -4.46 -12.87 7.47
C ARG A 114 -4.00 -11.78 8.44
N PHE A 115 -4.07 -12.06 9.75
CA PHE A 115 -3.58 -11.14 10.79
C PHE A 115 -2.09 -10.82 10.61
N TRP A 116 -1.23 -11.83 10.52
CA TRP A 116 0.21 -11.62 10.39
C TRP A 116 0.59 -10.92 9.08
N LEU A 117 -0.06 -11.26 7.96
CA LEU A 117 0.19 -10.60 6.68
C LEU A 117 -0.20 -9.12 6.73
N HIS A 118 -1.32 -8.76 7.37
CA HIS A 118 -1.66 -7.35 7.58
C HIS A 118 -0.67 -6.63 8.50
N SER A 119 -0.20 -7.28 9.57
CA SER A 119 0.82 -6.70 10.45
C SER A 119 2.12 -6.41 9.70
N ILE A 120 2.61 -7.36 8.90
CA ILE A 120 3.81 -7.19 8.08
C ILE A 120 3.60 -6.07 7.06
N LEU A 121 2.46 -6.07 6.37
CA LEU A 121 2.12 -5.01 5.40
C LEU A 121 2.13 -3.63 6.05
N PHE A 122 1.54 -3.50 7.24
CA PHE A 122 1.52 -2.24 7.98
C PHE A 122 2.93 -1.78 8.35
N VAL A 123 3.74 -2.66 8.95
CA VAL A 123 5.12 -2.34 9.34
C VAL A 123 5.96 -1.96 8.12
N ALA A 124 5.89 -2.73 7.04
CA ALA A 124 6.64 -2.45 5.82
C ALA A 124 6.24 -1.09 5.20
N THR A 125 4.93 -0.81 5.11
CA THR A 125 4.42 0.46 4.61
C THR A 125 4.91 1.63 5.45
N PHE A 126 4.83 1.50 6.79
CA PHE A 126 5.30 2.53 7.71
C PHE A 126 6.80 2.79 7.56
N LEU A 127 7.62 1.74 7.53
CA LEU A 127 9.07 1.87 7.38
C LEU A 127 9.46 2.57 6.07
N VAL A 128 8.87 2.17 4.95
CA VAL A 128 9.15 2.79 3.64
C VAL A 128 8.72 4.25 3.60
N LEU A 129 7.53 4.58 4.13
CA LEU A 129 7.06 5.96 4.17
C LEU A 129 7.96 6.84 5.03
N VAL A 130 8.34 6.39 6.23
CA VAL A 130 9.19 7.16 7.13
C VAL A 130 10.59 7.33 6.56
N LEU A 131 11.21 6.23 6.11
CA LEU A 131 12.57 6.27 5.56
C LEU A 131 12.63 7.11 4.28
N GLY A 132 11.69 6.92 3.36
CA GLY A 132 11.64 7.68 2.11
C GLY A 132 11.37 9.16 2.35
N THR A 133 10.46 9.50 3.27
CA THR A 133 10.21 10.89 3.67
C THR A 133 11.48 11.49 4.28
N TYR A 134 12.12 10.80 5.23
CA TYR A 134 13.38 11.25 5.83
C TYR A 134 14.47 11.50 4.79
N ALA A 135 14.67 10.58 3.85
CA ALA A 135 15.68 10.72 2.80
C ALA A 135 15.43 11.94 1.88
N ILE A 136 14.17 12.18 1.48
CA ILE A 136 13.83 13.33 0.65
C ILE A 136 14.06 14.63 1.43
N PHE A 137 13.57 14.74 2.67
CA PHE A 137 13.74 15.96 3.46
C PHE A 137 15.20 16.23 3.83
N GLY A 138 15.97 15.19 4.19
CA GLY A 138 17.39 15.32 4.55
C GLY A 138 18.25 15.86 3.40
N LEU A 139 17.95 15.50 2.16
CA LEU A 139 18.69 15.99 0.98
C LEU A 139 18.09 17.27 0.36
N ALA A 140 16.80 17.54 0.58
CA ALA A 140 16.13 18.74 0.06
C ALA A 140 16.26 19.97 0.96
N TYR A 141 16.44 19.79 2.27
CA TYR A 141 16.47 20.88 3.26
C TYR A 141 17.71 20.88 4.15
N ASP A 142 18.69 20.01 3.88
CA ASP A 142 19.94 19.88 4.62
C ASP A 142 19.76 19.73 6.15
N ILE A 143 18.74 18.97 6.56
CA ILE A 143 18.42 18.67 7.98
C ILE A 143 19.05 17.37 8.48
#